data_AF-A0AAU0USG4-F1
#
_entry.id   AF-A0AAU0USG4-F1
#
_cell.length_a   1.000
_cell.length_b   1.000
_cell.length_c   1.000
_cell.angle_alpha   90.00
_cell.angle_beta   90.00
_cell.angle_gamma   90.00
#
_symmetry.space_group_name_H-M   'P 1'
#
loop_
_entity.id
_entity.type
_entity.pdbx_description
1 polymer ?
#
loop_
_entity_poly.entity_id
_entity_poly.type
_entity_poly.pdbx_seq_one_letter_code
_entity_poly.pdbx_strand_id
1 'polypeptide(L)'
;MLKKLFEYLTGGEIQVSDDKKKWTAEEANKYMQDTMLFTPRMFKIINELNPTAGVTFADFYNSIWEDGALSRKVKELIFMAGGVAYMSPRCIIHVYPAVKAGATVEEVFEAASVGMILAGFVPEGPGIPYAFEYAAKCVELAQKMINGEEWEYLPPPKWDHGVF
;
A
#
# COMPACT_ATOMS: atom_id res chain seq x y z
N MET A 1 4.30 31.45 -2.42
CA MET A 1 3.97 30.27 -3.23
C MET A 1 3.38 29.16 -2.37
N LEU A 2 4.07 28.68 -1.33
CA LEU A 2 3.56 27.69 -0.35
C LEU A 2 2.26 28.08 0.35
N LYS A 3 2.06 29.37 0.69
CA LYS A 3 0.85 29.86 1.38
C LYS A 3 -0.45 29.68 0.57
N LYS A 4 -0.40 29.94 -0.75
CA LYS A 4 -1.52 29.71 -1.68
C LYS A 4 -1.81 28.23 -1.89
N LEU A 5 -0.78 27.38 -1.82
CA LEU A 5 -0.93 25.92 -1.91
C LEU A 5 -1.57 25.36 -0.62
N PHE A 6 -1.20 25.92 0.52
CA PHE A 6 -1.77 25.57 1.83
C PHE A 6 -3.25 25.98 1.91
N GLU A 7 -3.59 27.21 1.51
CA GLU A 7 -4.97 27.72 1.47
C GLU A 7 -5.88 26.93 0.50
N TYR A 8 -5.33 26.34 -0.57
CA TYR A 8 -6.07 25.47 -1.48
C TYR A 8 -6.39 24.08 -0.88
N LEU A 9 -5.50 23.55 -0.02
CA LEU A 9 -5.59 22.17 0.49
C LEU A 9 -6.36 22.05 1.82
N THR A 10 -6.42 23.10 2.64
CA THR A 10 -6.93 23.01 4.02
C THR A 10 -8.34 23.60 4.22
N GLY A 11 -9.17 23.63 3.17
CA GLY A 11 -10.51 24.25 3.20
C GLY A 11 -11.57 23.60 4.12
N GLY A 12 -11.18 22.70 5.04
CA GLY A 12 -12.10 22.04 5.96
C GLY A 12 -11.50 21.94 7.36
N GLU A 13 -12.31 22.26 8.38
CA GLU A 13 -11.98 22.05 9.78
C GLU A 13 -11.70 20.57 10.07
N ILE A 14 -10.56 20.29 10.71
CA ILE A 14 -10.22 18.94 11.18
C ILE A 14 -10.99 18.70 12.47
N GLN A 15 -12.08 17.93 12.39
CA GLN A 15 -12.76 17.41 13.58
C GLN A 15 -12.08 16.11 14.04
N VAL A 16 -11.52 16.13 15.25
CA VAL A 16 -11.04 14.94 15.94
C VAL A 16 -12.16 14.49 16.89
N SER A 17 -12.76 13.33 16.64
CA SER A 17 -13.84 12.79 17.48
C SER A 17 -13.28 12.13 18.75
N ASP A 18 -13.85 12.46 19.91
CA ASP A 18 -13.36 12.10 21.24
C ASP A 18 -13.91 10.79 21.84
N ASP A 19 -14.69 10.00 21.10
CA ASP A 19 -15.25 8.75 21.63
C ASP A 19 -14.42 7.53 21.25
N LYS A 20 -13.46 7.17 22.12
CA LYS A 20 -12.64 5.95 21.94
C LYS A 20 -13.45 4.70 22.24
N LYS A 21 -14.17 4.19 21.23
CA LYS A 21 -14.64 2.80 21.18
C LYS A 21 -13.49 1.87 21.59
N LYS A 22 -13.75 0.92 22.49
CA LYS A 22 -12.79 -0.17 22.77
C LYS A 22 -12.90 -1.21 21.66
N TRP A 23 -11.87 -1.31 20.84
CA TRP A 23 -11.77 -2.24 19.72
C TRP A 23 -11.14 -3.56 20.15
N THR A 24 -11.64 -4.69 19.63
CA THR A 24 -10.87 -5.95 19.64
C THR A 24 -9.90 -6.01 18.45
N ALA A 25 -8.92 -6.90 18.51
CA ALA A 25 -7.96 -7.10 17.40
C ALA A 25 -8.67 -7.53 16.10
N GLU A 26 -9.69 -8.38 16.20
CA GLU A 26 -10.49 -8.86 15.07
C GLU A 26 -11.33 -7.75 14.45
N GLU A 27 -11.97 -6.92 15.28
CA GLU A 27 -12.72 -5.76 14.81
C GLU A 27 -11.80 -4.74 14.14
N ALA A 28 -10.61 -4.49 14.70
CA ALA A 28 -9.62 -3.61 14.09
C ALA A 28 -9.13 -4.17 12.75
N ASN A 29 -8.79 -5.47 12.68
CA ASN A 29 -8.39 -6.13 11.44
C ASN A 29 -9.47 -6.00 10.35
N LYS A 30 -10.74 -6.20 10.72
CA LYS A 30 -11.87 -6.04 9.80
C LYS A 30 -12.05 -4.58 9.36
N TYR A 31 -11.97 -3.63 10.29
CA TYR A 31 -12.05 -2.21 9.99
C TYR A 31 -10.95 -1.77 9.02
N MET A 32 -9.70 -2.19 9.26
CA MET A 32 -8.60 -1.94 8.33
C MET A 32 -8.87 -2.59 6.97
N GLN A 33 -9.38 -3.81 6.92
CA GLN A 33 -9.68 -4.47 5.64
C GLN A 33 -10.75 -3.72 4.84
N ASP A 34 -11.79 -3.22 5.51
CA ASP A 34 -12.90 -2.49 4.88
C ASP A 34 -12.44 -1.08 4.44
N THR A 35 -11.67 -0.39 5.28
CA THR A 35 -11.23 1.00 5.05
C THR A 35 -10.01 1.08 4.12
N MET A 36 -9.06 0.17 4.27
CA MET A 36 -7.80 0.16 3.52
C MET A 36 -7.83 -0.78 2.30
N LEU A 37 -8.87 -1.61 2.12
CA LEU A 37 -8.97 -2.70 1.14
C LEU A 37 -8.01 -3.88 1.37
N PHE A 38 -7.19 -3.82 2.42
CA PHE A 38 -6.29 -4.87 2.84
C PHE A 38 -5.80 -4.60 4.27
N THR A 39 -5.42 -5.67 4.98
CA THR A 39 -4.76 -5.57 6.29
C THR A 39 -3.36 -6.16 6.20
N PRO A 40 -2.31 -5.33 6.06
CA PRO A 40 -0.93 -5.80 6.00
C PRO A 40 -0.58 -6.62 7.24
N ARG A 41 0.26 -7.65 7.08
CA ARG A 41 0.68 -8.53 8.17
C ARG A 41 1.21 -7.79 9.39
N MET A 42 2.01 -6.74 9.19
CA MET A 42 2.54 -5.92 10.28
C MET A 42 1.43 -5.32 11.15
N PHE A 43 0.29 -4.96 10.55
CA PHE A 43 -0.85 -4.41 11.27
C PHE A 43 -1.69 -5.46 11.98
N LYS A 44 -1.68 -6.72 11.54
CA LYS A 44 -2.30 -7.81 12.32
C LYS A 44 -1.65 -7.92 13.71
N ILE A 45 -0.31 -7.80 13.77
CA ILE A 45 0.45 -7.79 15.03
C ILE A 45 0.15 -6.51 15.84
N ILE A 46 0.14 -5.34 15.18
CA ILE A 46 -0.21 -4.08 15.86
C ILE A 46 -1.62 -4.16 16.45
N ASN A 47 -2.56 -4.78 15.76
CA ASN A 47 -3.95 -4.91 16.21
C ASN A 47 -4.08 -5.86 17.40
N GLU A 48 -3.23 -6.86 17.55
CA GLU A 48 -3.18 -7.69 18.77
C GLU A 48 -2.68 -6.90 19.99
N LEU A 49 -1.70 -6.01 19.79
CA LEU A 49 -1.07 -5.25 20.87
C LEU A 49 -1.81 -3.96 21.21
N ASN A 50 -2.32 -3.27 20.20
CA ASN A 50 -3.01 -1.99 20.30
C ASN A 50 -3.99 -1.82 19.12
N PRO A 51 -5.21 -2.41 19.21
CA PRO A 51 -6.26 -2.29 18.20
C PRO A 51 -6.59 -0.84 17.81
N THR A 52 -6.54 0.08 18.78
CA THR A 52 -6.85 1.50 18.56
C THR A 52 -5.84 2.13 17.60
N ALA A 53 -4.55 1.79 17.72
CA ALA A 53 -3.53 2.34 16.86
C ALA A 53 -3.70 1.91 15.39
N GLY A 54 -4.12 0.67 15.14
CA GLY A 54 -4.40 0.21 13.78
C GLY A 54 -5.62 0.89 13.15
N VAL A 55 -6.69 1.09 13.93
CA VAL A 55 -7.87 1.84 13.46
C VAL A 55 -7.51 3.28 13.13
N THR A 56 -6.78 3.97 14.01
CA THR A 56 -6.31 5.34 13.75
C THR A 56 -5.40 5.42 12.52
N PHE A 57 -4.54 4.42 12.31
CA PHE A 57 -3.74 4.34 11.09
C PHE A 57 -4.62 4.17 9.85
N ALA A 58 -5.66 3.32 9.91
CA ALA A 58 -6.58 3.14 8.79
C ALA A 58 -7.32 4.43 8.43
N ASP A 59 -7.73 5.22 9.42
CA ASP A 59 -8.38 6.52 9.19
C ASP A 59 -7.42 7.48 8.48
N PHE A 60 -6.19 7.60 8.99
CA PHE A 60 -5.15 8.42 8.37
C PHE A 60 -4.82 7.96 6.94
N TYR A 61 -4.62 6.66 6.75
CA TYR A 61 -4.37 6.06 5.46
C TYR A 61 -5.52 6.40 4.49
N ASN A 62 -6.78 6.21 4.92
CA ASN A 62 -7.92 6.46 4.05
C ASN A 62 -8.05 7.94 3.67
N SER A 63 -7.69 8.89 4.55
CA SER A 63 -7.69 10.32 4.20
C SER A 63 -6.78 10.67 3.00
N ILE A 64 -5.78 9.84 2.70
CA ILE A 64 -4.90 10.02 1.55
C ILE A 64 -5.40 9.18 0.36
N TRP A 65 -5.92 7.97 0.62
CA TRP A 65 -6.28 6.98 -0.40
C TRP A 65 -7.73 7.04 -0.90
N GLU A 66 -8.62 7.74 -0.22
CA GLU A 66 -10.01 7.92 -0.66
C GLU A 66 -10.08 8.62 -2.03
N ASP A 67 -11.20 8.43 -2.75
CA ASP A 67 -11.37 9.06 -4.06
C ASP A 67 -11.33 10.58 -3.96
N GLY A 68 -10.64 11.22 -4.91
CA GLY A 68 -10.60 12.66 -5.07
C GLY A 68 -10.33 13.02 -6.52
N ALA A 69 -9.41 13.95 -6.77
CA ALA A 69 -8.97 14.25 -8.14
C ALA A 69 -8.34 13.03 -8.85
N LEU A 70 -7.74 12.12 -8.08
CA LEU A 70 -7.35 10.79 -8.52
C LEU A 70 -8.20 9.77 -7.76
N SER A 71 -8.66 8.73 -8.45
CA SER A 71 -9.32 7.61 -7.79
C SER A 71 -8.32 6.82 -6.95
N ARG A 72 -8.82 6.12 -5.94
CA ARG A 72 -8.05 5.20 -5.11
C ARG A 72 -7.25 4.22 -5.95
N LYS A 73 -7.88 3.61 -6.96
CA LYS A 73 -7.22 2.71 -7.91
C LYS A 73 -5.94 3.32 -8.49
N VAL A 74 -6.03 4.56 -8.97
CA VAL A 74 -4.89 5.27 -9.57
C VAL A 74 -3.82 5.57 -8.51
N LYS A 75 -4.21 6.00 -7.30
CA LYS A 75 -3.28 6.25 -6.20
C LYS A 75 -2.52 4.99 -5.78
N GLU A 76 -3.21 3.86 -5.69
CA GLU A 76 -2.61 2.55 -5.37
C GLU A 76 -1.61 2.11 -6.45
N LEU A 77 -1.97 2.25 -7.73
CA LEU A 77 -1.07 1.92 -8.85
C LEU A 77 0.18 2.81 -8.85
N ILE A 78 0.05 4.11 -8.55
CA ILE A 78 1.19 5.02 -8.42
C ILE A 78 2.11 4.60 -7.27
N PHE A 79 1.55 4.31 -6.09
CA PHE A 79 2.35 3.89 -4.94
C PHE A 79 3.04 2.54 -5.19
N MET A 80 2.32 1.59 -5.81
CA MET A 80 2.86 0.31 -6.24
C MET A 80 4.04 0.49 -7.20
N ALA A 81 3.91 1.36 -8.21
CA ALA A 81 5.02 1.68 -9.13
C ALA A 81 6.23 2.26 -8.40
N GLY A 82 6.02 3.12 -7.41
CA GLY A 82 7.10 3.59 -6.51
C GLY A 82 7.73 2.46 -5.70
N GLY A 83 6.92 1.50 -5.26
CA GLY A 83 7.39 0.27 -4.61
C GLY A 83 8.28 -0.59 -5.52
N VAL A 84 7.94 -0.69 -6.80
CA VAL A 84 8.79 -1.35 -7.82
C VAL A 84 10.11 -0.58 -7.99
N ALA A 85 10.04 0.74 -8.15
CA ALA A 85 11.21 1.59 -8.33
C ALA A 85 12.18 1.55 -7.14
N TYR A 86 11.63 1.41 -5.93
CA TYR A 86 12.40 1.27 -4.69
C TYR A 86 12.77 -0.19 -4.38
N MET A 87 12.40 -1.14 -5.24
CA MET A 87 12.54 -2.58 -5.03
C MET A 87 12.09 -3.03 -3.64
N SER A 88 10.97 -2.46 -3.16
CA SER A 88 10.49 -2.72 -1.81
C SER A 88 9.41 -3.78 -1.79
N PRO A 89 9.70 -4.94 -1.17
CA PRO A 89 8.75 -6.03 -1.08
C PRO A 89 7.51 -5.67 -0.26
N ARG A 90 7.67 -4.75 0.69
CA ARG A 90 6.60 -4.23 1.56
C ARG A 90 5.78 -3.13 0.89
N CYS A 91 6.22 -2.60 -0.25
CA CYS A 91 5.50 -1.57 -0.99
C CYS A 91 4.76 -2.14 -2.21
N ILE A 92 5.31 -3.16 -2.87
CA ILE A 92 4.60 -3.81 -4.00
C ILE A 92 3.30 -4.52 -3.58
N ILE A 93 3.09 -4.75 -2.27
CA ILE A 93 1.80 -5.25 -1.76
C ILE A 93 0.62 -4.32 -2.05
N HIS A 94 0.86 -3.09 -2.51
CA HIS A 94 -0.20 -2.20 -2.98
C HIS A 94 -0.92 -2.70 -4.24
N VAL A 95 -0.42 -3.77 -4.90
CA VAL A 95 -1.21 -4.54 -5.87
C VAL A 95 -2.53 -5.02 -5.26
N TYR A 96 -2.56 -5.41 -3.97
CA TYR A 96 -3.77 -5.90 -3.33
C TYR A 96 -4.91 -4.88 -3.30
N PRO A 97 -4.72 -3.70 -2.65
CA PRO A 97 -5.77 -2.69 -2.64
C PRO A 97 -6.01 -2.09 -4.04
N ALA A 98 -5.03 -2.06 -4.95
CA ALA A 98 -5.24 -1.65 -6.34
C ALA A 98 -6.26 -2.58 -7.06
N VAL A 99 -6.04 -3.89 -7.01
CA VAL A 99 -6.93 -4.89 -7.63
C VAL A 99 -8.31 -4.87 -6.95
N LYS A 100 -8.35 -4.74 -5.61
CA LYS A 100 -9.62 -4.57 -4.87
C LYS A 100 -10.37 -3.29 -5.25
N ALA A 101 -9.64 -2.24 -5.63
CA ALA A 101 -10.21 -1.00 -6.18
C ALA A 101 -10.54 -1.10 -7.68
N GLY A 102 -10.43 -2.28 -8.29
CA GLY A 102 -10.81 -2.54 -9.68
C GLY A 102 -9.67 -2.41 -10.70
N ALA A 103 -8.41 -2.47 -10.29
CA ALA A 103 -7.29 -2.55 -11.23
C ALA A 103 -7.28 -3.88 -11.99
N THR A 104 -7.08 -3.81 -13.30
CA THR A 104 -6.86 -5.00 -14.13
C THR A 104 -5.39 -5.42 -14.11
N VAL A 105 -5.09 -6.63 -14.60
CA VAL A 105 -3.70 -7.11 -14.74
C VAL A 105 -2.92 -6.19 -15.69
N GLU A 106 -3.56 -5.70 -16.75
CA GLU A 106 -2.97 -4.80 -17.74
C GLU A 106 -2.63 -3.44 -17.12
N GLU A 107 -3.51 -2.87 -16.30
CA GLU A 107 -3.24 -1.62 -15.58
C GLU A 107 -2.07 -1.78 -14.59
N VAL A 108 -2.00 -2.92 -13.89
CA VAL A 108 -0.87 -3.26 -13.02
C VAL A 108 0.42 -3.41 -13.82
N PHE A 109 0.38 -4.08 -14.98
CA PHE A 109 1.53 -4.25 -15.86
C PHE A 109 2.07 -2.91 -16.36
N GLU A 110 1.21 -2.01 -16.83
CA GLU A 110 1.64 -0.69 -17.31
C GLU A 110 2.27 0.13 -16.17
N ALA A 111 1.63 0.20 -15.00
CA ALA A 111 2.15 0.91 -13.85
C ALA A 111 3.47 0.32 -13.32
N ALA A 112 3.58 -1.01 -13.24
CA ALA A 112 4.79 -1.70 -12.82
C ALA A 112 5.94 -1.48 -13.81
N SER A 113 5.65 -1.43 -15.11
CA SER A 113 6.64 -1.12 -16.15
C SER A 113 7.19 0.29 -16.02
N VAL A 114 6.33 1.27 -15.70
CA VAL A 114 6.78 2.64 -15.38
C VAL A 114 7.65 2.64 -14.13
N GLY A 115 7.24 1.95 -13.05
CA GLY A 115 8.02 1.80 -11.82
C GLY A 115 9.41 1.18 -12.07
N MET A 116 9.49 0.17 -12.91
CA MET A 116 10.75 -0.46 -13.31
C MET A 116 11.69 0.54 -13.99
N ILE A 117 11.19 1.34 -14.93
CA ILE A 117 12.01 2.36 -15.61
C ILE A 117 12.43 3.47 -14.65
N LEU A 118 11.56 3.85 -13.70
CA LEU A 118 11.86 4.84 -12.66
C LEU A 118 13.02 4.42 -11.73
N ALA A 119 13.31 3.13 -11.59
CA ALA A 119 14.48 2.66 -10.84
C ALA A 119 15.81 3.14 -11.45
N GLY A 120 15.81 3.48 -12.74
CA GLY A 120 16.96 4.03 -13.45
C GLY A 120 18.14 3.06 -13.57
N PHE A 121 19.23 3.57 -14.13
CA PHE A 121 20.52 2.89 -14.13
C PHE A 121 21.37 3.44 -13.00
N VAL A 122 21.62 2.62 -11.99
CA VAL A 122 22.41 2.98 -10.82
C VAL A 122 23.78 2.29 -10.94
N PRO A 123 24.88 3.02 -11.20
CA PRO A 123 26.21 2.44 -11.16
C PRO A 123 26.44 1.76 -9.81
N GLU A 124 26.89 0.50 -9.84
CA GLU A 124 27.13 -0.32 -8.63
C GLU A 124 25.87 -0.56 -7.77
N GLY A 125 24.67 -0.36 -8.33
CA GLY A 125 23.39 -0.54 -7.64
C GLY A 125 22.41 -1.46 -8.37
N PRO A 126 21.26 -1.74 -7.75
CA PRO A 126 20.27 -2.68 -8.28
C PRO A 126 19.60 -2.18 -9.57
N GLY A 127 19.12 -0.93 -9.61
CA GLY A 127 18.51 -0.30 -10.79
C GLY A 127 17.43 -1.14 -11.50
N ILE A 128 17.29 -0.91 -12.82
CA ILE A 128 16.31 -1.58 -13.68
C ILE A 128 16.35 -3.13 -13.60
N PRO A 129 17.51 -3.82 -13.67
CA PRO A 129 17.54 -5.28 -13.66
C PRO A 129 16.88 -5.90 -12.43
N TYR A 130 17.07 -5.30 -11.25
CA TYR A 130 16.42 -5.76 -10.02
C TYR A 130 14.95 -5.32 -9.96
N ALA A 131 14.65 -4.07 -10.35
CA ALA A 131 13.28 -3.59 -10.38
C ALA A 131 12.38 -4.38 -11.35
N PHE A 132 12.95 -4.96 -12.42
CA PHE A 132 12.26 -5.88 -13.32
C PHE A 132 11.65 -7.07 -12.57
N GLU A 133 12.36 -7.65 -11.60
CA GLU A 133 11.83 -8.75 -10.79
C GLU A 133 10.59 -8.30 -10.00
N TYR A 134 10.65 -7.11 -9.40
CA TYR A 134 9.52 -6.54 -8.65
C TYR A 134 8.33 -6.22 -9.55
N ALA A 135 8.58 -5.73 -10.77
CA ALA A 135 7.53 -5.51 -11.75
C ALA A 135 6.84 -6.82 -12.16
N ALA A 136 7.62 -7.86 -12.46
CA ALA A 136 7.09 -9.19 -12.80
C ALA A 136 6.26 -9.78 -11.64
N LYS A 137 6.74 -9.61 -10.39
CA LYS A 137 6.02 -10.02 -9.19
C LYS A 137 4.67 -9.32 -9.05
N CYS A 138 4.58 -8.02 -9.37
CA CYS A 138 3.30 -7.30 -9.34
C CYS A 138 2.27 -7.88 -10.31
N VAL A 139 2.71 -8.25 -11.52
CA VAL A 139 1.82 -8.84 -12.54
C VAL A 139 1.36 -10.24 -12.13
N GLU A 140 2.29 -11.07 -11.65
CA GLU A 140 1.97 -12.41 -11.11
C GLU A 140 0.95 -12.30 -9.96
N LEU A 141 1.16 -11.35 -9.06
CA LEU A 141 0.27 -11.03 -7.96
C LEU A 141 -1.15 -10.71 -8.42
N ALA A 142 -1.27 -9.76 -9.35
CA ALA A 142 -2.57 -9.33 -9.85
C ALA A 142 -3.33 -10.51 -10.49
N GLN A 143 -2.63 -11.33 -11.28
CA GLN A 143 -3.21 -12.50 -11.91
C GLN A 143 -3.73 -13.51 -10.88
N LYS A 144 -2.90 -13.86 -9.89
CA LYS A 144 -3.29 -14.80 -8.82
C LYS A 144 -4.50 -14.29 -8.03
N MET A 145 -4.50 -13.01 -7.68
CA MET A 145 -5.63 -12.40 -6.98
C MET A 145 -6.93 -12.45 -7.78
N ILE A 146 -6.87 -12.18 -9.09
CA ILE A 146 -8.05 -12.24 -9.97
C ILE A 146 -8.54 -13.67 -10.16
N ASN A 147 -7.62 -14.64 -10.15
CA ASN A 147 -7.95 -16.07 -10.20
C ASN A 147 -8.46 -16.63 -8.86
N GLY A 148 -8.42 -15.85 -7.77
CA GLY A 148 -8.79 -16.31 -6.43
C GLY A 148 -7.75 -17.22 -5.77
N GLU A 149 -6.50 -17.19 -6.25
CA GLU A 149 -5.40 -17.96 -5.68
C GLU A 149 -4.83 -17.26 -4.44
N GLU A 150 -4.56 -18.03 -3.39
CA GLU A 150 -3.81 -17.51 -2.24
C GLU A 150 -2.34 -17.28 -2.62
N TRP A 151 -1.81 -16.14 -2.18
CA TRP A 151 -0.40 -15.80 -2.35
C TRP A 151 0.07 -14.88 -1.23
N GLU A 152 1.32 -15.03 -0.82
CA GLU A 152 1.98 -14.19 0.19
C GLU A 152 3.41 -13.93 -0.28
N TYR A 153 3.76 -12.65 -0.50
CA TYR A 153 5.10 -12.28 -0.97
C TYR A 153 6.14 -12.45 0.14
N LEU A 154 5.77 -12.08 1.36
CA LEU A 154 6.73 -11.91 2.43
C LEU A 154 6.83 -13.23 3.21
N PRO A 155 8.01 -13.88 3.23
CA PRO A 155 8.19 -15.01 4.12
C PRO A 155 7.89 -14.58 5.57
N PRO A 156 7.51 -15.54 6.44
CA PRO A 156 7.48 -15.32 7.88
C PRO A 156 8.69 -14.51 8.36
N PRO A 157 8.50 -13.47 9.20
CA PRO A 157 9.62 -12.76 9.77
C PRO A 157 10.44 -13.81 10.52
N LYS A 158 11.68 -13.97 10.07
CA LYS A 158 12.67 -14.73 10.80
C LYS A 158 13.37 -13.73 11.70
N TRP A 159 13.36 -14.03 13.00
CA TRP A 159 14.06 -13.23 14.00
C TRP A 159 15.49 -13.74 14.17
N ASP A 160 16.15 -14.04 13.04
CA ASP A 160 17.53 -14.52 12.95
C ASP A 160 18.45 -13.35 12.61
N HIS A 161 18.57 -12.41 13.56
CA HIS A 161 19.63 -11.40 13.64
C HIS A 161 20.28 -10.95 12.31
N GLY A 162 19.61 -10.01 11.62
CA GLY A 162 20.25 -8.85 11.00
C GLY A 162 20.98 -9.07 9.67
N VAL A 163 20.24 -9.00 8.56
CA VAL A 163 20.49 -8.06 7.43
C VAL A 163 19.12 -7.80 6.79
N PHE A 164 18.79 -6.52 6.57
CA PHE A 164 17.57 -6.06 5.90
C PHE A 164 17.62 -6.29 4.39
#